data_AF-A0A6A5Z614-F1
#
_entry.id   AF-A0A6A5Z614-F1
#
_cell.length_a   1.000
_cell.length_b   1.000
_cell.length_c   1.000
_cell.angle_alpha   90.00
_cell.angle_beta   90.00
_cell.angle_gamma   90.00
#
_symmetry.space_group_name_H-M   'P 1'
#
loop_
_entity.id
_entity.type
_entity.pdbx_description
1 polymer ?
#
loop_
_entity_poly.entity_id
_entity_poly.type
_entity_poly.pdbx_seq_one_letter_code
_entity_poly.pdbx_strand_id
1 'polypeptide(L)'
;MFCKALYFNDVESGGRILRCTDPKEQKKLGRTVKVFNEYKWTKVKSRVCRVGNWYKFRDDVTLRRVLLRTGEKELCEASRRDRVWGMGFNADEAEEHREEWGENRLGRALMAVRAKLREKLRGEVEVEEVDWEWNGAVDEEEGEGEEELEELLVEASDKTEDDEVQDVETL
;
A
#
# COMPACT_ATOMS: atom_id res chain seq x y z
N MET A 1 -0.08 8.20 7.09
CA MET A 1 0.95 7.46 7.85
C MET A 1 0.37 6.76 9.08
N PHE A 2 -0.66 7.33 9.73
CA PHE A 2 -1.33 6.68 10.86
C PHE A 2 -1.81 5.25 10.57
N CYS A 3 -2.49 5.01 9.44
CA CYS A 3 -2.95 3.66 9.08
C CYS A 3 -1.81 2.63 8.94
N LYS A 4 -0.60 3.08 8.57
CA LYS A 4 0.59 2.21 8.54
C LYS A 4 0.96 1.77 9.95
N ALA A 5 1.03 2.72 10.89
CA ALA A 5 1.30 2.41 12.29
C ALA A 5 0.22 1.51 12.90
N LEU A 6 -1.06 1.76 12.57
CA LEU A 6 -2.17 0.91 12.99
C LEU A 6 -2.03 -0.53 12.48
N TYR A 7 -1.70 -0.72 11.20
CA TYR A 7 -1.53 -2.05 10.59
C TYR A 7 -0.42 -2.89 11.25
N PHE A 8 0.66 -2.25 11.68
CA PHE A 8 1.77 -2.91 12.38
C PHE A 8 1.60 -2.89 13.91
N ASN A 9 0.41 -2.56 14.42
CA ASN A 9 0.09 -2.47 15.85
C ASN A 9 1.05 -1.55 16.64
N ASP A 10 1.64 -0.54 15.98
CA ASP A 10 2.53 0.44 16.60
C ASP A 10 1.72 1.66 17.07
N VAL A 11 0.98 1.47 18.17
CA VAL A 11 0.11 2.49 18.77
C VAL A 11 0.91 3.74 19.16
N GLU A 12 2.16 3.57 19.58
CA GLU A 12 3.03 4.68 20.00
C GLU A 12 3.35 5.60 18.81
N SER A 13 3.86 5.05 17.70
CA SER A 13 4.10 5.81 16.48
C SER A 13 2.80 6.38 15.92
N GLY A 14 1.71 5.61 15.96
CA GLY A 14 0.38 6.06 15.55
C GLY A 14 -0.06 7.32 16.30
N GLY A 15 0.08 7.33 17.62
CA GLY A 15 -0.23 8.49 18.45
C GLY A 15 0.65 9.71 18.15
N ARG A 16 1.94 9.51 17.89
CA ARG A 16 2.85 10.60 17.47
C ARG A 16 2.45 11.18 16.12
N ILE A 17 2.10 10.33 15.16
CA ILE A 17 1.68 10.72 13.81
C ILE A 17 0.37 11.52 13.86
N LEU A 18 -0.62 11.09 14.65
CA LEU A 18 -1.90 11.80 14.78
C LEU A 18 -1.77 13.19 15.41
N ARG A 19 -0.87 13.34 16.38
CA ARG A 19 -0.61 14.63 17.05
C ARG A 19 0.19 15.60 16.18
N CYS A 20 0.89 15.12 15.15
CA CYS A 20 1.67 15.94 14.26
C CYS A 20 0.78 16.56 13.18
N THR A 21 0.80 17.87 13.01
CA THR A 21 0.04 18.57 11.96
C THR A 21 0.86 18.80 10.69
N ASP A 22 2.18 18.70 10.75
CA ASP A 22 3.06 18.86 9.59
C ASP A 22 3.16 17.55 8.76
N PRO A 23 2.80 17.57 7.46
CA PRO A 23 2.86 16.38 6.61
C PRO A 23 4.27 15.81 6.41
N LYS A 24 5.31 16.65 6.42
CA LYS A 24 6.70 16.18 6.22
C LYS A 24 7.17 15.39 7.44
N GLU A 25 6.90 15.90 8.64
CA GLU A 25 7.19 15.22 9.89
C GLU A 25 6.33 13.97 10.07
N GLN A 26 5.04 13.99 9.69
CA GLN A 26 4.23 12.76 9.66
C GLN A 26 4.86 11.68 8.76
N LYS A 27 5.36 12.07 7.58
CA LYS A 27 6.05 11.15 6.66
C LYS A 27 7.34 10.61 7.28
N LYS A 28 8.10 11.44 8.00
CA LYS A 28 9.31 11.03 8.71
C LYS A 28 8.99 10.03 9.83
N LEU A 29 7.99 10.31 10.66
CA LEU A 29 7.50 9.39 11.69
C LEU A 29 6.98 8.06 11.09
N GLY A 30 6.33 8.11 9.94
CA GLY A 30 5.87 6.91 9.23
C GLY A 30 7.01 5.98 8.75
N ARG A 31 8.24 6.47 8.66
CA ARG A 31 9.43 5.65 8.37
C ARG A 31 9.97 4.93 9.60
N THR A 32 9.61 5.38 10.80
CA THR A 32 10.07 4.83 12.08
C THR A 32 9.03 3.91 12.74
N VAL A 33 8.01 3.49 12.00
CA VAL A 33 7.02 2.52 12.48
C VAL A 33 7.73 1.22 12.80
N LYS A 34 7.55 0.72 14.03
CA LYS A 34 8.13 -0.51 14.55
C LYS A 34 7.57 -1.73 13.82
N VAL A 35 8.36 -2.80 13.75
CA VAL A 35 7.97 -4.10 13.15
C VAL A 35 7.48 -3.96 11.70
N PHE A 36 7.98 -2.96 10.98
CA PHE A 36 7.61 -2.72 9.60
C PHE A 36 8.06 -3.86 8.68
N ASN A 37 7.13 -4.40 7.89
CA ASN A 37 7.40 -5.39 6.86
C ASN A 37 6.89 -4.88 5.50
N GLU A 38 7.78 -4.68 4.52
CA GLU A 38 7.43 -4.13 3.21
C GLU A 38 6.54 -5.09 2.40
N TYR A 39 6.72 -6.41 2.53
CA TYR A 39 5.89 -7.40 1.85
C TYR A 39 4.42 -7.30 2.33
N LYS A 40 4.19 -7.40 3.65
CA LYS A 40 2.87 -7.22 4.25
C LYS A 40 2.27 -5.86 3.93
N TRP A 41 3.09 -4.80 3.91
CA TRP A 41 2.63 -3.46 3.56
C TRP A 41 2.25 -3.33 2.08
N THR A 42 2.97 -4.01 1.17
CA THR A 42 2.72 -3.92 -0.27
C THR A 42 1.36 -4.46 -0.66
N LYS A 43 0.87 -5.48 0.05
CA LYS A 43 -0.48 -6.04 -0.09
C LYS A 43 -1.57 -5.01 0.21
N VAL A 44 -1.40 -4.19 1.26
CA VAL A 44 -2.46 -3.28 1.74
C VAL A 44 -2.28 -1.80 1.37
N LYS A 45 -1.07 -1.34 1.01
CA LYS A 45 -0.77 0.10 0.86
C LYS A 45 -1.65 0.81 -0.17
N SER A 46 -1.99 0.12 -1.26
CA SER A 46 -2.87 0.65 -2.31
C SER A 46 -4.30 0.90 -1.78
N ARG A 47 -4.83 -0.02 -0.98
CA ARG A 47 -6.14 0.12 -0.30
C ARG A 47 -6.11 1.30 0.65
N VAL A 48 -5.09 1.41 1.52
CA VAL A 48 -4.93 2.55 2.44
C VAL A 48 -4.94 3.88 1.72
N CYS A 49 -4.16 4.01 0.65
CA CYS A 49 -4.08 5.25 -0.11
C CYS A 49 -5.45 5.63 -0.68
N ARG A 50 -6.18 4.64 -1.19
CA ARG A 50 -7.49 4.84 -1.79
C ARG A 50 -8.55 5.23 -0.76
N VAL A 51 -8.61 4.57 0.38
CA VAL A 51 -9.49 4.94 1.50
C VAL A 51 -9.18 6.34 2.02
N GLY A 52 -7.90 6.67 2.20
CA GLY A 52 -7.50 8.03 2.61
C GLY A 52 -7.93 9.10 1.61
N ASN A 53 -7.82 8.81 0.30
CA ASN A 53 -8.32 9.72 -0.73
C ASN A 53 -9.86 9.77 -0.75
N TRP A 54 -10.56 8.65 -0.52
CA TRP A 54 -12.02 8.66 -0.41
C TRP A 54 -12.47 9.65 0.66
N TYR A 55 -11.98 9.53 1.89
CA TYR A 55 -12.35 10.45 2.97
C TYR A 55 -11.99 11.90 2.67
N LYS A 56 -10.78 12.14 2.14
CA LYS A 56 -10.34 13.49 1.73
C LYS A 56 -11.29 14.15 0.74
N PHE A 57 -11.70 13.43 -0.31
CA PHE A 57 -12.53 14.00 -1.38
C PHE A 57 -14.03 13.84 -1.14
N ARG A 58 -14.46 12.94 -0.24
CA ARG A 58 -15.85 12.80 0.17
C ARG A 58 -16.27 13.97 1.03
N ASP A 59 -15.47 14.31 2.04
CA ASP A 59 -15.88 15.26 3.08
C ASP A 59 -15.58 16.72 2.71
N ASP A 60 -14.54 17.00 1.92
CA ASP A 60 -14.23 18.35 1.43
C ASP A 60 -14.88 18.63 0.07
N VAL A 61 -15.92 19.47 0.06
CA VAL A 61 -16.67 19.85 -1.15
C VAL A 61 -15.79 20.55 -2.20
N THR A 62 -14.81 21.34 -1.79
CA THR A 62 -13.92 22.07 -2.70
C THR A 62 -12.99 21.10 -3.40
N LEU A 63 -12.33 20.21 -2.66
CA LEU A 63 -11.47 19.19 -3.22
C LEU A 63 -12.26 18.21 -4.09
N ARG A 64 -13.47 17.82 -3.65
CA ARG A 64 -14.38 16.97 -4.42
C ARG A 64 -14.62 17.53 -5.82
N ARG A 65 -14.95 18.82 -5.91
CA ARG A 65 -15.18 19.52 -7.19
C ARG A 65 -13.93 19.51 -8.06
N VAL A 66 -12.75 19.72 -7.48
CA VAL A 66 -11.47 19.65 -8.20
C VAL A 66 -11.28 18.26 -8.83
N LEU A 67 -11.49 17.19 -8.06
CA LEU A 67 -11.35 15.83 -8.56
C LEU A 67 -12.39 15.51 -9.64
N LEU A 68 -13.66 15.86 -9.44
CA LEU A 68 -14.72 15.60 -10.42
C LEU A 68 -14.51 16.35 -11.75
N ARG A 69 -13.96 17.58 -11.69
CA ARG A 69 -13.65 18.39 -12.89
C ARG A 69 -12.60 17.76 -13.80
N THR A 70 -11.83 16.78 -13.31
CA THR A 70 -10.90 16.03 -14.16
C THR A 70 -11.61 15.19 -15.24
N GLY A 71 -12.94 15.02 -15.15
CA GLY A 71 -13.73 14.35 -16.18
C GLY A 71 -13.32 12.88 -16.33
N GLU A 72 -13.14 12.43 -17.57
CA GLU A 72 -12.63 11.09 -17.88
C GLU A 72 -11.11 11.03 -18.06
N LYS A 73 -10.39 12.13 -17.81
CA LYS A 73 -8.93 12.15 -18.00
C LYS A 73 -8.25 11.13 -17.10
N GLU A 74 -7.24 10.46 -17.63
CA GLU A 74 -6.33 9.66 -16.83
C GLU A 74 -5.54 10.59 -15.92
N LEU A 75 -5.49 10.25 -14.63
CA LEU A 75 -4.72 10.99 -13.64
C LEU A 75 -3.43 10.25 -13.38
N CYS A 76 -2.34 11.00 -13.36
CA CYS A 76 -1.02 10.44 -13.15
C CYS A 76 -0.09 11.39 -12.38
N GLU A 77 0.76 10.82 -11.53
CA GLU A 77 1.81 11.56 -10.83
C GLU A 77 3.10 11.51 -11.67
N ALA A 78 3.48 12.65 -12.24
CA ALA A 78 4.65 12.79 -13.09
C ALA A 78 5.92 13.01 -12.26
N SER A 79 6.38 11.93 -11.59
CA SER A 79 7.58 11.92 -10.78
C SER A 79 8.61 10.94 -11.34
N ARG A 80 9.76 11.44 -11.79
CA ARG A 80 10.90 10.62 -12.25
C ARG A 80 11.38 9.60 -11.22
N ARG A 81 11.22 9.90 -9.93
CA ARG A 81 11.78 9.07 -8.83
C ARG A 81 10.79 8.07 -8.28
N ASP A 82 9.54 8.11 -8.70
CA ASP A 82 8.47 7.28 -8.14
C ASP A 82 7.80 6.45 -9.22
N ARG A 83 8.21 5.18 -9.31
CA ARG A 83 7.61 4.19 -10.23
C ARG A 83 6.49 3.37 -9.59
N VAL A 84 6.18 3.58 -8.31
CA VAL A 84 5.12 2.82 -7.62
C VAL A 84 3.85 3.65 -7.53
N TRP A 85 3.96 4.89 -7.04
CA TRP A 85 2.82 5.78 -6.95
C TRP A 85 2.64 6.65 -8.19
N GLY A 86 3.74 6.94 -8.89
CA GLY A 86 3.77 7.71 -10.13
C GLY A 86 4.20 6.93 -11.35
N MET A 87 4.43 7.66 -12.44
CA MET A 87 4.78 7.11 -13.74
C MET A 87 6.28 6.86 -13.91
N GLY A 88 7.16 7.39 -13.06
CA GLY A 88 8.62 7.28 -13.28
C GLY A 88 9.20 8.25 -14.31
N PHE A 89 8.40 9.18 -14.85
CA PHE A 89 8.81 10.18 -15.84
C PHE A 89 8.31 11.57 -15.44
N ASN A 90 8.96 12.61 -15.97
CA ASN A 90 8.41 13.97 -15.90
C ASN A 90 7.22 14.11 -16.86
N ALA A 91 6.40 15.15 -16.68
CA ALA A 91 5.17 15.33 -17.45
C ALA A 91 5.40 15.56 -18.95
N ASP A 92 6.53 16.14 -19.33
CA ASP A 92 6.94 16.43 -20.70
C ASP A 92 7.35 15.18 -21.48
N GLU A 93 8.01 14.22 -20.81
CA GLU A 93 8.50 12.98 -21.43
C GLU A 93 7.54 11.79 -21.25
N ALA A 94 6.61 11.88 -20.29
CA ALA A 94 5.81 10.73 -19.88
C ALA A 94 5.07 10.07 -21.06
N GLU A 95 4.44 10.86 -21.93
CA GLU A 95 3.60 10.28 -22.98
C GLU A 95 4.38 9.51 -24.04
N GLU A 96 5.66 9.86 -24.26
CA GLU A 96 6.56 9.15 -25.17
C GLU A 96 6.99 7.78 -24.61
N HIS A 97 6.94 7.61 -23.29
CA HIS A 97 7.37 6.41 -22.57
C HIS A 97 6.21 5.65 -21.91
N ARG A 98 5.01 5.73 -22.50
CA ARG A 98 3.77 5.17 -21.91
C ARG A 98 3.84 3.69 -21.55
N GLU A 99 4.53 2.89 -22.37
CA GLU A 99 4.74 1.46 -22.14
C GLU A 99 5.70 1.18 -20.97
N GLU A 100 6.55 2.16 -20.64
CA GLU A 100 7.53 2.07 -19.57
C GLU A 100 7.04 2.70 -18.26
N TRP A 101 5.80 3.17 -18.20
CA TRP A 101 5.29 3.80 -16.98
C TRP A 101 5.41 2.89 -15.76
N GLY A 102 5.70 3.53 -14.63
CA GLY A 102 5.47 2.96 -13.32
C GLY A 102 3.99 2.61 -13.10
N GLU A 103 3.71 2.07 -11.92
CA GLU A 103 2.39 1.51 -11.62
C GLU A 103 1.28 2.56 -11.50
N ASN A 104 1.62 3.84 -11.35
CA ASN A 104 0.67 4.95 -11.19
C ASN A 104 -0.44 4.67 -10.14
N ARG A 105 -0.07 4.05 -9.00
CA ARG A 105 -1.05 3.64 -7.98
C ARG A 105 -1.86 4.81 -7.43
N LEU A 106 -1.27 6.01 -7.33
CA LEU A 106 -1.98 7.20 -6.86
C LEU A 106 -3.06 7.64 -7.86
N GLY A 107 -2.71 7.71 -9.15
CA GLY A 107 -3.64 8.03 -10.22
C GLY A 107 -4.84 7.09 -10.25
N ARG A 108 -4.56 5.77 -10.21
CA ARG A 108 -5.58 4.72 -10.12
C ARG A 108 -6.49 4.89 -8.91
N ALA A 109 -5.93 5.19 -7.74
CA ALA A 109 -6.71 5.44 -6.52
C ALA A 109 -7.63 6.66 -6.67
N LEU A 110 -7.13 7.77 -7.20
CA LEU A 110 -7.91 9.00 -7.43
C LEU A 110 -9.05 8.78 -8.43
N MET A 111 -8.80 8.06 -9.53
CA MET A 111 -9.81 7.75 -10.54
C MET A 111 -10.89 6.82 -9.99
N ALA A 112 -10.53 5.84 -9.17
CA ALA A 112 -11.51 4.98 -8.51
C ALA A 112 -12.38 5.78 -7.52
N VAL A 113 -11.78 6.68 -6.72
CA VAL A 113 -12.51 7.58 -5.83
C VAL A 113 -13.44 8.50 -6.62
N ARG A 114 -12.99 9.05 -7.75
CA ARG A 114 -13.80 9.87 -8.67
C ARG A 114 -15.02 9.11 -9.17
N ALA A 115 -14.87 7.86 -9.59
CA ALA A 115 -15.97 7.02 -10.05
C ALA A 115 -17.01 6.82 -8.93
N LYS A 116 -16.56 6.43 -7.74
CA LYS A 116 -17.45 6.22 -6.58
C LYS A 116 -18.20 7.48 -6.15
N LEU A 117 -17.53 8.63 -6.19
CA LEU A 117 -18.17 9.92 -5.89
C LEU A 117 -19.29 10.26 -6.88
N ARG A 118 -19.15 9.88 -8.16
CA ARG A 118 -20.20 10.09 -9.18
C ARG A 118 -21.41 9.21 -8.91
N GLU A 119 -21.20 7.93 -8.62
CA GLU A 119 -22.28 7.01 -8.21
C GLU A 119 -23.06 7.57 -7.02
N LYS A 120 -22.34 7.99 -5.96
CA LYS A 120 -22.95 8.60 -4.78
C LYS A 120 -23.77 9.84 -5.12
N LEU A 121 -23.25 10.72 -5.98
CA LEU A 121 -23.94 11.98 -6.35
C LEU A 121 -25.12 11.79 -7.30
N ARG A 122 -25.15 10.69 -8.07
CA ARG A 122 -26.32 10.32 -8.89
C ARG A 122 -27.44 9.67 -8.06
N GLY A 123 -27.18 9.38 -6.79
CA GLY A 123 -28.09 8.61 -5.94
C GLY A 123 -28.09 7.11 -6.24
N GLU A 124 -27.08 6.62 -6.97
CA GLU A 124 -26.97 5.21 -7.35
C GLU A 124 -26.50 4.34 -6.17
N VAL A 125 -25.85 4.93 -5.17
CA VAL A 125 -25.36 4.22 -3.97
C VAL A 125 -25.45 5.10 -2.72
N GLU A 126 -26.11 4.61 -1.67
CA GLU A 126 -26.01 5.15 -0.31
C GLU A 126 -24.67 4.72 0.32
N VAL A 127 -23.58 5.41 -0.04
CA VAL A 127 -22.24 5.06 0.45
C VAL A 127 -21.98 5.76 1.80
N GLU A 128 -22.45 5.19 2.91
CA GLU A 128 -21.93 5.58 4.23
C GLU A 128 -20.55 4.96 4.45
N GLU A 129 -20.46 3.65 4.24
CA GLU A 129 -19.24 2.87 4.17
C GLU A 129 -19.01 2.38 2.74
N VAL A 130 -17.75 2.22 2.34
CA VAL A 130 -17.41 1.73 1.00
C VAL A 130 -16.77 0.35 1.16
N ASP A 131 -17.05 -0.58 0.26
CA ASP A 131 -16.48 -1.95 0.24
C ASP A 131 -14.97 -2.01 0.60
N TRP A 132 -14.16 -1.08 0.06
CA TRP A 132 -12.72 -1.03 0.35
C TRP A 132 -12.33 -0.44 1.72
N GLU A 133 -13.29 -0.09 2.56
CA GLU A 133 -13.07 0.51 3.87
C GLU A 133 -12.31 -0.45 4.77
N TRP A 134 -11.38 0.11 5.53
CA TRP A 134 -10.47 -0.69 6.34
C TRP A 134 -11.24 -1.25 7.54
N ASN A 135 -11.54 -2.55 7.51
CA ASN A 135 -12.20 -3.26 8.60
C ASN A 135 -11.22 -3.71 9.72
N GLY A 136 -9.94 -3.36 9.64
CA GLY A 136 -8.94 -3.81 10.60
C GLY A 136 -8.31 -5.16 10.26
N ALA A 137 -8.91 -5.91 9.33
CA ALA A 137 -8.39 -7.19 8.91
C ALA A 137 -7.22 -6.99 7.96
N VAL A 138 -6.13 -7.70 8.24
CA VAL A 138 -5.23 -8.13 7.18
C VAL A 138 -6.10 -9.01 6.31
N ASP A 139 -6.23 -8.73 5.01
CA ASP A 139 -6.85 -9.70 4.11
C ASP A 139 -6.03 -10.99 4.29
N GLU A 140 -6.60 -12.00 4.96
CA GLU A 140 -6.01 -13.32 5.10
C GLU A 140 -5.93 -13.86 3.67
N GLU A 141 -4.82 -13.58 2.98
CA GLU A 141 -4.50 -14.36 1.78
C GLU A 141 -4.29 -15.78 2.27
N GLU A 142 -5.17 -16.68 1.85
CA GLU A 142 -5.00 -18.13 1.89
C GLU A 142 -3.54 -18.45 1.59
N GLY A 143 -2.84 -18.91 2.62
CA GLY A 143 -1.41 -19.15 2.58
C GLY A 143 -1.10 -20.37 1.72
N GLU A 144 -1.02 -20.19 0.40
CA GLU A 144 -0.39 -21.18 -0.48
C GLU A 144 1.15 -21.11 -0.40
N GLY A 145 1.71 -20.09 0.24
CA GLY A 145 3.17 -19.87 0.35
C GLY A 145 3.80 -20.13 1.72
N GLU A 146 3.00 -20.38 2.77
CA GLU A 146 3.55 -20.75 4.09
C GLU A 146 3.87 -22.25 4.16
N GLU A 147 3.08 -23.12 3.51
CA GLU A 147 3.38 -24.56 3.40
C GLU A 147 4.67 -24.80 2.61
N GLU A 148 4.90 -24.10 1.50
CA GLU A 148 6.10 -24.26 0.66
C GLU A 148 7.39 -23.80 1.38
N LEU A 149 7.28 -22.82 2.30
CA LEU A 149 8.39 -22.38 3.14
C LEU A 149 8.65 -23.31 4.32
N GLU A 150 7.61 -23.92 4.91
CA GLU A 150 7.76 -24.96 5.93
C GLU A 150 8.36 -26.24 5.33
N GLU A 151 7.94 -26.66 4.13
CA GLU A 151 8.53 -27.81 3.42
C GLU A 151 10.02 -27.59 3.13
N LEU A 152 10.40 -26.39 2.64
CA LEU A 152 11.81 -26.04 2.40
C LEU A 152 12.65 -25.99 3.68
N LEU A 153 12.07 -25.58 4.81
CA LEU A 153 12.74 -25.56 6.12
C LEU A 153 12.91 -26.97 6.69
N VAL A 154 11.93 -27.85 6.51
CA VAL A 154 12.01 -29.26 6.89
C VAL A 154 13.08 -29.97 6.06
N GLU A 155 13.09 -29.79 4.73
CA GLU A 155 14.12 -30.37 3.85
C GLU A 155 15.54 -29.85 4.15
N ALA A 156 15.67 -28.61 4.61
CA ALA A 156 16.95 -28.04 5.01
C ALA A 156 17.43 -28.60 6.37
N SER A 157 16.52 -28.96 7.26
CA SER A 157 16.84 -29.57 8.56
C SER A 157 17.25 -31.04 8.43
N ASP A 158 16.63 -31.80 7.54
CA ASP A 158 16.92 -33.22 7.29
C ASP A 158 18.31 -33.43 6.67
N LYS A 159 18.80 -32.44 5.89
CA LYS A 159 20.13 -32.46 5.27
C LYS A 159 21.29 -32.16 6.22
N THR A 160 21.02 -31.81 7.48
CA THR A 160 22.07 -31.48 8.46
C THR A 160 22.41 -32.61 9.42
N GLU A 161 21.66 -33.71 9.42
CA GLU A 161 21.93 -34.86 10.32
C GLU A 161 22.80 -35.97 9.70
N ASP A 162 23.07 -35.94 8.38
CA ASP A 162 23.75 -37.03 7.67
C ASP A 162 25.28 -36.86 7.44
N ASP A 163 25.90 -35.74 7.85
CA ASP A 163 27.31 -35.43 7.51
C ASP A 163 28.31 -35.44 8.70
N GLU A 164 27.97 -36.03 9.86
CA GLU A 164 28.93 -36.21 10.98
C GLU A 164 29.16 -37.69 11.37
N VAL A 165 29.66 -38.52 10.45
CA VAL A 165 30.41 -39.73 10.85
C VAL A 165 31.52 -40.04 9.84
N GLN A 166 32.73 -39.48 10.04
CA GLN A 166 33.97 -40.17 9.60
C GLN A 166 35.13 -39.91 10.59
N ASP A 167 35.44 -41.00 11.32
CA ASP A 167 36.76 -41.55 11.57
C ASP A 167 37.87 -40.68 12.19
N VAL A 168 38.15 -40.92 13.48
CA VAL A 168 39.54 -41.03 13.96
C VAL A 168 39.65 -42.07 15.10
N GLU A 169 39.84 -43.34 14.74
CA GLU A 169 40.44 -44.37 15.62
C GLU A 169 41.79 -44.78 15.01
N THR A 170 42.92 -44.42 15.63
CA THR A 170 44.06 -45.33 15.87
C THR A 170 45.13 -44.69 16.77
N LEU A 171 45.78 -45.58 17.52
CA LEU A 171 46.75 -45.42 18.62
C LEU A 171 47.91 -44.44 18.42
#